data_AF-A0AAF0Y825-F1
#
_entry.id   AF-A0AAF0Y825-F1
#
_cell.length_a   1.000
_cell.length_b   1.000
_cell.length_c   1.000
_cell.angle_alpha   90.00
_cell.angle_beta   90.00
_cell.angle_gamma   90.00
#
_symmetry.space_group_name_H-M   'P 1'
#
loop_
_entity.id
_entity.type
_entity.pdbx_description
1 polymer ?
#
loop_
_entity_poly.entity_id
_entity_poly.type
_entity_poly.pdbx_seq_one_letter_code
_entity_poly.pdbx_strand_id
1 'polypeptide(L)'
;MPLETLLPRLTGPNIPDWDRALTSYLLWHGAHRVLSGDEAEPYRRSADPHAPSDEHVVFPPAQVAGSAPPRVGARTTPDWTDSMQVEWEVWRAKEFKVRAVLQMTVGMEDYREIKTMWSAHQLRAEQYMYLRNKYARYFF
;
A
#
# COMPACT_ATOMS: atom_id res chain seq x y z
N MET A 1 -2.28 8.57 -22.76
CA MET A 1 -2.86 9.68 -21.98
C MET A 1 -2.08 9.76 -20.67
N PRO A 2 -1.58 10.93 -20.22
CA PRO A 2 -0.82 11.04 -18.98
C PRO A 2 -1.67 10.63 -17.76
N LEU A 3 -1.09 9.98 -16.76
CA LEU A 3 -1.82 9.60 -15.53
C LEU A 3 -2.46 10.81 -14.82
N GLU A 4 -1.78 11.97 -14.91
CA GLU A 4 -2.22 13.26 -14.37
C GLU A 4 -3.48 13.82 -15.04
N THR A 5 -3.83 13.33 -16.24
CA THR A 5 -5.10 13.67 -16.91
C THR A 5 -6.24 12.74 -16.51
N LEU A 6 -5.94 11.61 -15.86
CA LEU A 6 -6.91 10.60 -15.45
C LEU A 6 -7.22 10.62 -13.95
N LEU A 7 -6.27 11.10 -13.14
CA LEU A 7 -6.39 11.17 -11.69
C LEU A 7 -6.11 12.59 -11.20
N PRO A 8 -7.00 13.18 -10.39
CA PRO A 8 -6.72 14.47 -9.77
C PRO A 8 -5.52 14.33 -8.83
N ARG A 9 -4.73 15.39 -8.69
CA ARG A 9 -3.81 15.49 -7.54
C ARG A 9 -4.63 15.67 -6.27
N LEU A 10 -4.18 15.02 -5.21
CA LEU A 10 -4.76 15.13 -3.90
C LEU A 10 -4.46 16.50 -3.31
N THR A 11 -5.52 17.19 -2.95
CA THR A 11 -5.53 18.46 -2.23
C THR A 11 -6.50 18.29 -1.06
N GLY A 12 -6.27 18.97 0.07
CA GLY A 12 -7.14 18.83 1.25
C GLY A 12 -8.66 18.85 0.94
N PRO A 13 -9.16 19.77 0.10
CA PRO A 13 -10.59 19.85 -0.23
C PRO A 13 -11.16 18.75 -1.13
N ASN A 14 -10.35 18.02 -1.90
CA ASN A 14 -10.83 17.06 -2.90
C ASN A 14 -10.65 15.59 -2.52
N ILE A 15 -10.40 15.29 -1.24
CA ILE A 15 -10.17 13.92 -0.75
C ILE A 15 -11.22 12.91 -1.26
N PRO A 16 -12.55 13.17 -1.17
CA PRO A 16 -13.54 12.19 -1.60
C PRO A 16 -13.51 11.90 -3.12
N ASP A 17 -13.30 12.93 -3.93
CA ASP A 17 -13.25 12.78 -5.39
C ASP A 17 -11.94 12.14 -5.85
N TRP A 18 -10.83 12.47 -5.20
CA TRP A 18 -9.55 11.80 -5.40
C TRP A 18 -9.64 10.30 -5.07
N ASP A 19 -10.21 9.94 -3.93
CA ASP A 19 -10.30 8.54 -3.50
C ASP A 19 -11.19 7.72 -4.46
N ARG A 20 -12.29 8.31 -4.93
CA ARG A 20 -13.16 7.70 -5.95
C ARG A 20 -12.44 7.49 -7.27
N ALA A 21 -11.71 8.50 -7.76
CA ALA A 21 -10.96 8.42 -9.01
C ALA A 21 -9.83 7.39 -8.92
N LEU A 22 -9.06 7.41 -7.82
CA LEU A 22 -8.00 6.45 -7.51
C LEU A 22 -8.54 5.01 -7.52
N THR A 23 -9.61 4.76 -6.78
CA THR A 23 -10.23 3.43 -6.67
C THR A 23 -10.72 2.96 -8.04
N SER A 24 -11.38 3.84 -8.81
CA SER A 24 -11.87 3.52 -10.15
C SER A 24 -10.71 3.17 -11.09
N TYR A 25 -9.65 3.97 -11.10
CA TYR A 25 -8.45 3.71 -11.90
C TYR A 25 -7.84 2.33 -11.55
N LEU A 26 -7.61 2.05 -10.26
CA LEU A 26 -7.03 0.78 -9.85
C LEU A 26 -7.97 -0.41 -10.08
N LEU A 27 -9.29 -0.19 -10.13
CA LEU A 27 -10.26 -1.21 -10.53
C LEU A 27 -10.05 -1.60 -11.99
N TRP A 28 -10.02 -0.62 -12.90
CA TRP A 28 -9.72 -0.83 -14.32
C TRP A 28 -8.36 -1.50 -14.56
N HIS A 29 -7.40 -1.30 -13.66
CA HIS A 29 -6.05 -1.87 -13.74
C HIS A 29 -5.81 -3.12 -12.88
N GLY A 30 -6.86 -3.70 -12.30
CA GLY A 30 -6.80 -4.96 -11.55
C GLY A 30 -5.99 -4.92 -10.25
N ALA A 31 -5.84 -3.75 -9.64
CA ALA A 31 -5.04 -3.54 -8.43
C ALA A 31 -5.84 -2.96 -7.24
N HIS A 32 -7.14 -2.68 -7.42
CA HIS A 32 -7.98 -2.10 -6.36
C HIS A 32 -8.04 -2.92 -5.08
N ARG A 33 -7.97 -4.26 -5.17
CA ARG A 33 -8.00 -5.14 -4.00
C ARG A 33 -6.76 -5.01 -3.12
N VAL A 34 -5.62 -4.66 -3.71
CA VAL A 34 -4.40 -4.33 -2.94
C VAL A 34 -4.56 -2.99 -2.23
N LEU A 35 -5.23 -2.01 -2.85
CA LEU A 35 -5.56 -0.73 -2.22
C LEU A 35 -6.52 -0.91 -1.02
N SER A 36 -7.56 -1.73 -1.18
CA SER A 36 -8.56 -1.96 -0.13
C SER A 36 -8.09 -2.89 0.99
N GLY A 37 -7.01 -3.66 0.76
CA GLY A 37 -6.51 -4.65 1.69
C GLY A 37 -7.17 -6.04 1.54
N ASP A 38 -8.09 -6.20 0.59
CA ASP A 38 -8.76 -7.48 0.27
C ASP A 38 -7.83 -8.48 -0.45
N GLU A 39 -6.65 -8.03 -0.88
CA GLU A 39 -5.58 -8.83 -1.48
C GLU A 39 -4.26 -8.53 -0.75
N ALA A 40 -4.03 -9.23 0.36
CA ALA A 40 -2.81 -9.14 1.16
C ALA A 40 -1.61 -9.83 0.48
N GLU A 41 -0.40 -9.55 0.95
CA GLU A 41 0.81 -10.20 0.44
C GLU A 41 0.74 -11.71 0.63
N PRO A 42 0.86 -12.51 -0.45
CA PRO A 42 0.72 -13.94 -0.36
C PRO A 42 1.87 -14.55 0.43
N TYR A 43 1.56 -15.63 1.15
CA TYR A 43 2.49 -16.44 1.94
C TYR A 43 3.17 -15.74 3.12
N ARG A 44 2.91 -14.46 3.39
CA ARG A 44 3.36 -13.83 4.63
C ARG A 44 2.46 -14.27 5.78
N ARG A 45 3.04 -14.70 6.89
CA ARG A 45 2.27 -15.00 8.10
C ARG A 45 1.92 -13.72 8.85
N SER A 46 0.94 -13.79 9.74
CA SER A 46 0.70 -12.74 10.73
C SER A 46 1.78 -12.76 11.81
N ALA A 47 2.09 -11.59 12.38
CA ALA A 47 2.90 -11.48 13.58
C ALA A 47 2.12 -11.99 14.79
N ASP A 48 2.82 -12.61 15.73
CA ASP A 48 2.26 -13.02 17.02
C ASP A 48 2.02 -11.79 17.90
N PRO A 49 0.76 -11.47 18.27
CA PRO A 49 0.46 -10.31 19.11
C PRO A 49 1.03 -10.43 20.53
N HIS A 50 1.42 -11.64 20.97
CA HIS A 50 2.02 -11.87 22.28
C HIS A 50 3.55 -11.79 22.27
N ALA A 51 4.18 -11.63 21.10
CA ALA A 51 5.63 -11.48 20.95
C ALA A 51 5.94 -10.17 20.19
N PRO A 52 6.10 -9.02 20.87
CA PRO A 52 6.27 -7.72 20.22
C PRO A 52 7.44 -7.62 19.23
N SER A 53 8.49 -8.41 19.42
CA SER A 53 9.63 -8.48 18.50
C SER A 53 9.31 -9.20 17.19
N ASP A 54 8.25 -10.00 17.15
CA ASP A 54 7.85 -10.80 16.00
C ASP A 54 7.35 -9.93 14.83
N GLU A 55 6.76 -8.78 15.15
CA GLU A 55 6.38 -7.76 14.16
C GLU A 55 7.58 -7.36 13.30
N HIS A 56 8.76 -7.15 13.88
CA HIS A 56 9.98 -6.82 13.12
C HIS A 56 10.57 -8.00 12.34
N VAL A 57 10.22 -9.23 12.72
CA VAL A 57 10.61 -10.43 11.97
C VAL A 57 9.75 -10.54 10.72
N VAL A 58 8.43 -10.39 10.87
CA VAL A 58 7.41 -10.49 9.82
C VAL A 58 7.38 -9.27 8.92
N PHE A 59 7.54 -8.06 9.47
CA PHE A 59 7.51 -6.78 8.78
C PHE A 59 8.80 -6.00 9.09
N PRO A 60 9.92 -6.32 8.43
CA PRO A 60 11.20 -5.71 8.76
C PRO A 60 11.17 -4.19 8.59
N PRO A 61 11.72 -3.43 9.56
CA PRO A 61 11.83 -1.98 9.42
C PRO A 61 12.69 -1.64 8.19
N ALA A 62 12.38 -0.51 7.54
CA ALA A 62 13.00 -0.04 6.29
C ALA A 62 12.74 -0.91 5.04
N GLN A 63 11.88 -1.91 5.13
CA GLN A 63 11.34 -2.61 3.96
C GLN A 63 9.86 -2.26 3.76
N VAL A 64 9.42 -2.49 2.53
CA VAL A 64 8.01 -2.38 2.14
C VAL A 64 7.56 -3.67 1.49
N ALA A 65 6.27 -3.91 1.53
CA ALA A 65 5.64 -5.06 0.90
C ALA A 65 5.99 -5.11 -0.59
N GLY A 66 6.25 -6.31 -1.10
CA GLY A 66 6.69 -6.51 -2.48
C GLY A 66 8.16 -6.17 -2.76
N SER A 67 8.93 -5.62 -1.82
CA SER A 67 10.37 -5.37 -2.04
C SER A 67 11.15 -6.66 -2.31
N ALA A 68 10.91 -7.68 -1.49
CA ALA A 68 11.40 -9.05 -1.63
C ALA A 68 10.32 -10.04 -1.12
N PRO A 69 10.35 -11.30 -1.58
CA PRO A 69 9.46 -12.33 -1.05
C PRO A 69 9.59 -12.43 0.48
N PRO A 70 8.55 -12.83 1.21
CA PRO A 70 8.68 -13.09 2.64
C PRO A 70 9.85 -14.05 2.86
N ARG A 71 10.65 -13.90 3.92
CA ARG A 71 11.80 -14.78 4.21
C ARG A 71 11.41 -15.95 5.10
N VAL A 72 12.30 -16.93 5.28
CA VAL A 72 12.14 -17.97 6.31
C VAL A 72 11.92 -17.30 7.67
N GLY A 73 10.88 -17.73 8.39
CA GLY A 73 10.43 -17.10 9.64
C GLY A 73 9.41 -15.97 9.48
N ALA A 74 9.19 -15.43 8.28
CA ALA A 74 8.10 -14.50 7.95
C ALA A 74 7.04 -15.12 7.01
N ARG A 75 7.25 -16.36 6.58
CA ARG A 75 6.33 -17.13 5.72
C ARG A 75 5.35 -17.98 6.52
N THR A 76 4.22 -18.31 5.90
CA THR A 76 3.27 -19.33 6.39
C THR A 76 3.76 -20.76 6.17
N THR A 77 4.70 -20.97 5.24
CA THR A 77 5.31 -22.26 4.90
C THR A 77 6.83 -22.14 4.88
N PRO A 78 7.58 -23.17 5.34
CA PRO A 78 9.03 -23.18 5.25
C PRO A 78 9.52 -23.28 3.80
N ASP A 79 8.82 -24.05 2.96
CA ASP A 79 9.21 -24.34 1.58
C ASP A 79 8.73 -23.24 0.63
N TRP A 80 9.60 -22.83 -0.30
CA TRP A 80 9.31 -21.85 -1.35
C TRP A 80 9.40 -22.52 -2.71
N THR A 81 8.30 -22.49 -3.45
CA THR A 81 8.22 -23.12 -4.77
C THR A 81 8.15 -22.07 -5.87
N ASP A 82 8.44 -22.48 -7.11
CA ASP A 82 8.32 -21.60 -8.27
C ASP A 82 6.88 -21.06 -8.46
N SER A 83 5.87 -21.87 -8.13
CA SER A 83 4.47 -21.41 -8.19
C SER A 83 4.18 -20.27 -7.21
N MET A 84 4.74 -20.35 -5.99
CA MET A 84 4.62 -19.30 -4.97
C MET A 84 5.36 -18.03 -5.40
N GLN A 85 6.52 -18.17 -6.04
CA GLN A 85 7.26 -17.06 -6.61
C GLN A 85 6.42 -16.33 -7.66
N VAL A 86 5.80 -17.06 -8.59
CA VAL A 86 4.95 -16.46 -9.65
C VAL A 86 3.75 -15.72 -9.05
N GLU A 87 3.04 -16.32 -8.10
CA GLU A 87 1.91 -15.66 -7.45
C GLU A 87 2.34 -14.39 -6.69
N TRP A 88 3.46 -14.47 -5.96
CA TRP A 88 4.01 -13.31 -5.26
C TRP A 88 4.45 -12.20 -6.22
N GLU A 89 5.04 -12.54 -7.37
CA GLU A 89 5.42 -11.55 -8.40
C GLU A 89 4.21 -10.85 -9.02
N VAL A 90 3.12 -11.59 -9.27
CA VAL A 90 1.87 -11.01 -9.77
C VAL A 90 1.29 -10.03 -8.75
N TRP A 91 1.25 -10.42 -7.47
CA TRP A 91 0.80 -9.55 -6.39
C TRP A 91 1.70 -8.32 -6.23
N ARG A 92 3.03 -8.51 -6.24
CA ARG A 92 4.04 -7.45 -6.16
C ARG A 92 3.82 -6.38 -7.23
N ALA A 93 3.56 -6.81 -8.47
CA ALA A 93 3.33 -5.88 -9.57
C ALA A 93 2.10 -4.99 -9.31
N LYS A 94 1.06 -5.51 -8.65
CA LYS A 94 -0.11 -4.73 -8.22
C LYS A 94 0.27 -3.77 -7.09
N GLU A 95 0.92 -4.25 -6.03
CA GLU A 95 1.39 -3.42 -4.90
C GLU A 95 2.21 -2.22 -5.38
N PHE A 96 3.20 -2.44 -6.24
CA PHE A 96 4.02 -1.37 -6.79
C PHE A 96 3.23 -0.41 -7.68
N LYS A 97 2.26 -0.92 -8.44
CA LYS A 97 1.36 -0.07 -9.23
C LYS A 97 0.54 0.84 -8.31
N VAL A 98 -0.03 0.32 -7.23
CA VAL A 98 -0.80 1.12 -6.27
C VAL A 98 0.10 2.20 -5.64
N ARG A 99 1.29 1.83 -5.16
CA ARG A 99 2.27 2.77 -4.59
C ARG A 99 2.66 3.88 -5.56
N ALA A 100 2.94 3.53 -6.81
CA ALA A 100 3.31 4.51 -7.82
C ALA A 100 2.18 5.51 -8.07
N VAL A 101 0.94 5.04 -8.16
CA VAL A 101 -0.23 5.92 -8.34
C VAL A 101 -0.43 6.82 -7.13
N LEU A 102 -0.28 6.29 -5.90
CA LEU A 102 -0.31 7.10 -4.68
C LEU A 102 0.79 8.16 -4.70
N GLN A 103 2.04 7.80 -5.02
CA GLN A 103 3.15 8.74 -5.12
C GLN A 103 2.93 9.85 -6.17
N MET A 104 2.28 9.54 -7.29
CA MET A 104 2.03 10.51 -8.36
C MET A 104 0.87 11.46 -8.05
N THR A 105 -0.10 11.00 -7.26
CA THR A 105 -1.32 11.77 -6.99
C THR A 105 -1.26 12.47 -5.64
N VAL A 106 -0.51 11.94 -4.67
CA VAL A 106 -0.18 12.61 -3.41
C VAL A 106 1.04 13.52 -3.63
N GLY A 107 0.99 14.75 -3.14
CA GLY A 107 2.13 15.65 -3.19
C GLY A 107 3.38 15.02 -2.57
N MET A 108 4.56 15.25 -3.15
CA MET A 108 5.79 14.58 -2.73
C MET A 108 6.16 14.82 -1.26
N GLU A 109 5.83 16.00 -0.71
CA GLU A 109 6.05 16.32 0.70
C GLU A 109 5.23 15.41 1.61
N ASP A 110 3.91 15.33 1.38
CA ASP A 110 3.01 14.49 2.16
C ASP A 110 3.37 13.00 2.02
N TYR A 111 3.72 12.56 0.81
CA TYR A 111 4.12 11.18 0.56
C TYR A 111 5.39 10.79 1.31
N ARG A 112 6.35 11.70 1.50
CA ARG A 112 7.62 11.39 2.21
C ARG A 112 7.41 11.03 3.68
N GLU A 113 6.39 11.59 4.31
CA GLU A 113 6.06 11.34 5.72
C GLU A 113 5.55 9.91 5.94
N ILE A 114 4.87 9.33 4.94
CA ILE A 114 4.16 8.06 5.09
C ILE A 114 4.66 6.94 4.16
N LYS A 115 5.66 7.20 3.30
CA LYS A 115 6.17 6.20 2.33
C LYS A 115 6.74 4.94 2.99
N THR A 116 7.07 5.01 4.28
CA THR A 116 7.64 3.94 5.08
C THR A 116 6.60 2.93 5.57
N MET A 117 5.31 3.19 5.38
CA MET A 117 4.25 2.22 5.65
C MET A 117 4.53 0.93 4.89
N TRP A 118 4.22 -0.22 5.48
CA TRP A 118 4.61 -1.51 4.92
C TRP A 118 3.89 -1.77 3.58
N SER A 119 2.55 -1.71 3.54
CA SER A 119 1.77 -1.94 2.32
C SER A 119 1.12 -0.66 1.75
N ALA A 120 0.70 -0.70 0.48
CA ALA A 120 -0.05 0.38 -0.15
C ALA A 120 -1.39 0.63 0.54
N HIS A 121 -2.02 -0.42 1.07
CA HIS A 121 -3.23 -0.30 1.88
C HIS A 121 -2.99 0.55 3.14
N GLN A 122 -1.95 0.22 3.92
CA GLN A 122 -1.57 0.99 5.10
C GLN A 122 -1.18 2.42 4.73
N LEU A 123 -0.46 2.58 3.61
CA LEU A 123 -0.10 3.90 3.08
C LEU A 123 -1.34 4.75 2.78
N ARG A 124 -2.37 4.17 2.13
CA ARG A 124 -3.65 4.87 1.90
C ARG A 124 -4.35 5.23 3.22
N ALA A 125 -4.42 4.30 4.17
CA ALA A 125 -5.06 4.53 5.45
C ALA A 125 -4.38 5.68 6.22
N GLU A 126 -3.05 5.66 6.26
CA GLU A 126 -2.26 6.72 6.90
C GLU A 126 -2.41 8.05 6.17
N GLN A 127 -2.38 8.05 4.83
CA GLN A 127 -2.63 9.26 4.03
C GLN A 127 -3.96 9.91 4.39
N TYR A 128 -5.02 9.11 4.53
CA TYR A 128 -6.34 9.61 4.89
C TYR A 128 -6.34 10.26 6.28
N MET A 129 -5.70 9.62 7.26
CA MET A 129 -5.58 10.15 8.63
C MET A 129 -4.72 11.43 8.68
N TYR A 130 -3.56 11.41 8.02
CA TYR A 130 -2.66 12.56 7.92
C TYR A 130 -3.37 13.77 7.32
N LEU A 131 -4.06 13.59 6.19
CA LEU A 131 -4.78 14.69 5.53
C LEU A 131 -5.97 15.18 6.34
N ARG A 132 -6.74 14.26 6.95
CA ARG A 132 -7.83 14.64 7.83
C ARG A 132 -7.32 15.53 8.96
N ASN A 133 -6.18 15.21 9.56
CA ASN A 133 -5.60 15.98 10.65
C ASN A 133 -5.01 17.32 10.17
N LYS A 134 -4.27 17.31 9.05
CA LYS A 134 -3.63 18.50 8.45
C LYS A 134 -4.65 19.52 7.95
N TYR A 135 -5.73 19.04 7.34
CA TYR A 135 -6.77 19.87 6.73
C TYR A 135 -8.04 19.98 7.59
N ALA A 136 -8.02 19.52 8.85
CA ALA A 136 -9.13 19.60 9.79
C ALA A 136 -9.74 21.02 9.90
N ARG A 137 -8.93 22.06 9.66
CA ARG A 137 -9.35 23.47 9.68
C ARG A 137 -10.21 23.91 8.47
N TYR A 138 -10.32 23.08 7.44
CA TYR A 138 -11.11 23.35 6.23
C TYR A 138 -12.41 22.55 6.17
N PHE A 139 -12.70 21.75 7.21
CA PHE A 139 -13.92 20.96 7.34
C PHE A 139 -14.94 21.57 8.33
N PHE A 140 -14.75 22.84 8.71
CA PHE A 140 -15.68 23.64 9.50
C PHE A 140 -15.99 24.95 8.77
#